data_AF-A0A353GPK6-F1
#
_entry.id   AF-A0A353GPK6-F1
#
_cell.length_a   1.000
_cell.length_b   1.000
_cell.length_c   1.000
_cell.angle_alpha   90.00
_cell.angle_beta   90.00
_cell.angle_gamma   90.00
#
_symmetry.space_group_name_H-M   'P 1'
#
loop_
_entity.id
_entity.type
_entity.pdbx_description
1 polymer ?
#
loop_
_entity_poly.entity_id
_entity_poly.type
_entity_poly.pdbx_seq_one_letter_code
_entity_poly.pdbx_strand_id
1 'polypeptide(L)'
;MKDKGIKFGFIGCGQGGGKIADLFAQKGYKVLAVNTSPVDLSALAMIPNEYRICIGSRLGAGKDPRVGQEAIRADAEKVKKVIQDYFYHDVDFIFVVACLGGGTGTGVVADVIELARQVGVTTGCLTTLPLGSESLEEYKNALKGLDILTDVSPTPLYLIDNELLRGKFGNRQVLGFWPMANETIVNTLDEVNQIPNRPSSMFVFDREDFFRLLNTPGCFLPLRIELEIPESNDPTKLATLCRQEIVRILSENSFQGESTRVAALLVCPENYHVNAESVELLYQECQTLTNTPTLFRGLYIDKAIQRKMVLHLLLAGLEVPASRLQEMRNKIQDMSPEIVNRVNRRVSTNFGDDLGEWDRSNPLPASRRSFGEQRQAQATGNAPKAPATGNIPIHRQANAFPDTKPTIETKKVIENSAPPQQQASKDEAYKILTVGQISELMEQAQSTPREDKNNSGKGFWNQLKSSVKKR
;
A
#
# COMPACT_ATOMS: atom_id res chain seq x y z
N MET A 1 5.60 -4.23 19.24
CA MET A 1 5.43 -4.39 17.78
C MET A 1 6.16 -5.66 17.39
N LYS A 2 5.61 -6.47 16.47
CA LYS A 2 6.39 -7.57 15.88
C LYS A 2 7.65 -6.98 15.25
N ASP A 3 8.77 -7.68 15.35
CA ASP A 3 10.03 -7.25 14.76
C ASP A 3 9.90 -7.26 13.23
N LYS A 4 9.95 -6.08 12.61
CA LYS A 4 9.71 -5.87 11.17
C LYS A 4 11.05 -5.77 10.46
N GLY A 5 11.22 -6.53 9.39
CA GLY A 5 12.36 -6.55 8.49
C GLY A 5 12.64 -5.16 7.94
N ILE A 6 12.03 -4.78 6.82
CA ILE A 6 12.20 -3.43 6.27
C ILE A 6 11.28 -2.45 7.00
N LYS A 7 11.77 -1.25 7.34
CA LYS A 7 10.91 -0.18 7.85
C LYS A 7 10.09 0.38 6.70
N PHE A 8 8.93 -0.22 6.45
CA PHE A 8 8.00 0.27 5.43
C PHE A 8 7.24 1.52 5.87
N GLY A 9 7.09 2.45 4.93
CA GLY A 9 6.10 3.51 4.96
C GLY A 9 5.09 3.34 3.82
N PHE A 10 3.90 3.92 3.97
CA PHE A 10 2.86 3.84 2.94
C PHE A 10 2.27 5.22 2.66
N ILE A 11 2.02 5.51 1.38
CA ILE A 11 1.29 6.70 0.95
C ILE A 11 0.03 6.27 0.19
N GLY A 12 -1.12 6.31 0.86
CA GLY A 12 -2.43 5.96 0.30
C GLY A 12 -3.00 7.07 -0.56
N CYS A 13 -3.16 6.80 -1.86
CA CYS A 13 -3.62 7.76 -2.86
C CYS A 13 -5.05 7.48 -3.31
N GLY A 14 -5.93 8.48 -3.18
CA GLY A 14 -7.36 8.34 -3.49
C GLY A 14 -8.10 7.46 -2.47
N GLN A 15 -9.37 7.15 -2.77
CA GLN A 15 -10.24 6.44 -1.82
C GLN A 15 -9.77 5.00 -1.54
N GLY A 16 -9.55 4.20 -2.58
CA GLY A 16 -9.13 2.80 -2.44
C GLY A 16 -7.75 2.66 -1.82
N GLY A 17 -6.78 3.45 -2.33
CA GLY A 17 -5.43 3.49 -1.78
C GLY A 17 -5.38 3.94 -0.32
N GLY A 18 -6.18 4.95 0.04
CA GLY A 18 -6.36 5.38 1.42
C GLY A 18 -6.89 4.28 2.33
N LYS A 19 -7.91 3.52 1.91
CA LYS A 19 -8.47 2.39 2.69
C LYS A 19 -7.47 1.25 2.90
N ILE A 20 -6.68 0.90 1.88
CA ILE A 20 -5.63 -0.12 2.01
C ILE A 20 -4.53 0.38 2.96
N ALA A 21 -4.09 1.64 2.79
CA ALA A 21 -3.07 2.24 3.63
C ALA A 21 -3.51 2.36 5.10
N ASP A 22 -4.80 2.61 5.37
CA ASP A 22 -5.36 2.67 6.73
C ASP A 22 -5.21 1.33 7.47
N LEU A 23 -5.32 0.19 6.76
CA LEU A 23 -5.05 -1.13 7.35
C LEU A 23 -3.56 -1.33 7.64
N PHE A 24 -2.65 -0.77 6.84
CA PHE A 24 -1.23 -0.76 7.20
C PHE A 24 -0.96 0.10 8.45
N ALA A 25 -1.67 1.22 8.62
CA ALA A 25 -1.59 1.99 9.86
C ALA A 25 -2.08 1.17 11.06
N GLN A 26 -3.12 0.34 10.90
CA GLN A 26 -3.56 -0.63 11.92
C GLN A 26 -2.47 -1.64 12.32
N LYS A 27 -1.61 -2.04 11.37
CA LYS A 27 -0.43 -2.89 11.63
C LYS A 27 0.76 -2.10 12.20
N GLY A 28 0.57 -0.82 12.50
CA GLY A 28 1.59 0.06 13.09
C GLY A 28 2.69 0.47 12.10
N TYR A 29 2.39 0.61 10.82
CA TYR A 29 3.29 1.26 9.86
C TYR A 29 3.05 2.78 9.83
N LYS A 30 4.07 3.55 9.42
CA LYS A 30 3.90 4.98 9.14
C LYS A 30 3.10 5.14 7.85
N VAL A 31 2.03 5.92 7.90
CA VAL A 31 1.11 6.08 6.76
C VAL A 31 0.69 7.53 6.56
N LEU A 32 0.72 7.97 5.30
CA LEU A 32 0.20 9.23 4.81
C LEU A 32 -0.97 8.95 3.85
N ALA A 33 -2.07 9.69 3.94
CA ALA A 33 -3.15 9.64 2.96
C ALA A 33 -3.19 10.94 2.14
N VAL A 34 -3.32 10.81 0.82
CA VAL A 34 -3.44 11.93 -0.11
C VAL A 34 -4.69 11.74 -0.97
N ASN A 35 -5.61 12.70 -0.94
CA ASN A 35 -6.85 12.60 -1.70
C ASN A 35 -7.44 13.98 -2.08
N THR A 36 -8.20 14.03 -3.16
CA THR A 36 -8.97 15.23 -3.57
C THR A 36 -10.35 15.30 -2.91
N SER A 37 -10.74 14.28 -2.13
CA SER A 37 -12.02 14.20 -1.42
C SER A 37 -11.80 14.24 0.10
N PRO A 38 -12.22 15.31 0.80
CA PRO A 38 -12.09 15.40 2.26
C PRO A 38 -13.02 14.43 2.99
N VAL A 39 -14.17 14.08 2.39
CA VAL A 39 -15.11 13.10 2.96
C VAL A 39 -14.46 11.73 3.03
N ASP A 40 -13.79 11.29 1.96
CA ASP A 40 -13.09 10.01 1.96
C ASP A 40 -11.94 9.99 2.97
N LEU A 41 -11.21 11.11 3.13
CA LEU A 41 -10.15 11.22 4.15
C LEU A 41 -10.72 11.15 5.57
N SER A 42 -11.88 11.75 5.81
CA SER A 42 -12.53 11.71 7.13
C SER A 42 -12.97 10.30 7.53
N ALA A 43 -13.24 9.43 6.55
CA ALA A 43 -13.67 8.06 6.78
C ALA A 43 -12.53 7.09 7.18
N LEU A 44 -11.27 7.52 7.09
CA LEU A 44 -10.11 6.73 7.53
C LEU A 44 -10.10 6.66 9.06
N ALA A 45 -9.86 5.47 9.62
CA ALA A 45 -9.99 5.21 11.05
C ALA A 45 -8.66 5.31 11.79
N MET A 46 -7.58 4.85 11.16
CA MET A 46 -6.29 4.62 11.84
C MET A 46 -5.26 5.72 11.56
N ILE A 47 -5.28 6.31 10.38
CA ILE A 47 -4.32 7.36 9.99
C ILE A 47 -4.63 8.66 10.75
N PRO A 48 -3.70 9.26 11.51
CA PRO A 48 -3.94 10.54 12.19
C PRO A 48 -4.28 11.70 11.24
N ASN A 49 -5.06 12.68 11.69
CA ASN A 49 -5.56 13.78 10.85
C ASN A 49 -4.44 14.61 10.22
N GLU A 50 -3.34 14.83 10.93
CA GLU A 50 -2.15 15.53 10.46
C GLU A 50 -1.46 14.83 9.27
N TYR A 51 -1.70 13.53 9.08
CA TYR A 51 -1.20 12.73 7.97
C TYR A 51 -2.29 12.42 6.94
N ARG A 52 -3.35 13.23 6.88
CA ARG A 52 -4.39 13.20 5.85
C ARG A 52 -4.34 14.50 5.05
N ILE A 53 -3.77 14.45 3.85
CA ILE A 53 -3.62 15.61 2.98
C ILE A 53 -4.76 15.65 1.97
N CYS A 54 -5.64 16.63 2.13
CA CYS A 54 -6.56 17.01 1.05
C CYS A 54 -5.83 17.93 0.06
N ILE A 55 -5.92 17.58 -1.22
CA ILE A 55 -5.32 18.31 -2.35
C ILE A 55 -6.38 18.83 -3.33
N GLY A 56 -6.06 19.90 -4.06
CA GLY A 56 -6.92 20.47 -5.11
C GLY A 56 -8.25 21.03 -4.61
N SER A 57 -9.28 20.98 -5.47
CA SER A 57 -10.58 21.67 -5.28
C SER A 57 -11.50 21.06 -4.22
N ARG A 58 -11.10 19.95 -3.59
CA ARG A 58 -11.82 19.26 -2.50
C ARG A 58 -13.17 18.62 -2.88
N LEU A 59 -13.51 18.54 -4.17
CA LEU A 59 -14.75 17.93 -4.67
C LEU A 59 -14.56 16.46 -5.10
N GLY A 60 -13.34 15.94 -5.05
CA GLY A 60 -12.97 14.69 -5.70
C GLY A 60 -12.62 14.88 -7.18
N ALA A 61 -11.98 13.88 -7.78
CA ALA A 61 -11.53 13.92 -9.17
C ALA A 61 -12.56 13.37 -10.18
N GLY A 62 -13.71 12.86 -9.71
CA GLY A 62 -14.83 12.48 -10.61
C GLY A 62 -14.49 11.43 -11.69
N LYS A 63 -13.55 10.51 -11.42
CA LYS A 63 -12.98 9.55 -12.38
C LYS A 63 -12.11 10.15 -13.51
N ASP A 64 -11.77 11.44 -13.46
CA ASP A 64 -10.79 12.04 -14.37
C ASP A 64 -9.39 12.08 -13.73
N PRO A 65 -8.39 11.35 -14.27
CA PRO A 65 -7.02 11.40 -13.75
C PRO A 65 -6.34 12.77 -13.88
N ARG A 66 -6.71 13.60 -14.86
CA ARG A 66 -6.11 14.93 -15.06
C ARG A 66 -6.38 15.83 -13.86
N VAL A 67 -7.59 15.79 -13.31
CA VAL A 67 -7.96 16.53 -12.09
C VAL A 67 -7.09 16.10 -10.90
N GLY A 68 -6.80 14.79 -10.79
CA GLY A 68 -5.86 14.28 -9.79
C GLY A 68 -4.45 14.84 -9.97
N GLN A 69 -3.94 14.77 -11.20
CA GLN A 69 -2.60 15.24 -11.56
C GLN A 69 -2.43 16.75 -11.32
N GLU A 70 -3.38 17.58 -11.77
CA GLU A 70 -3.37 19.02 -11.52
C GLU A 70 -3.40 19.34 -10.02
N ALA A 71 -4.22 18.60 -9.26
CA ALA A 71 -4.32 18.78 -7.81
C ALA A 71 -3.00 18.46 -7.09
N ILE A 72 -2.32 17.35 -7.43
CA ILE A 72 -1.05 17.00 -6.77
C ILE A 72 0.06 17.97 -7.17
N ARG A 73 0.09 18.44 -8.42
CA ARG A 73 1.09 19.41 -8.89
C ARG A 73 0.92 20.77 -8.20
N ALA A 74 -0.32 21.24 -8.03
CA ALA A 74 -0.61 22.48 -7.32
C ALA A 74 -0.18 22.41 -5.83
N ASP A 75 -0.32 21.24 -5.21
CA ASP A 75 0.00 21.01 -3.79
C ASP A 75 1.32 20.24 -3.58
N ALA A 76 2.21 20.19 -4.58
CA ALA A 76 3.40 19.34 -4.59
C ALA A 76 4.34 19.64 -3.41
N GLU A 77 4.65 20.91 -3.16
CA GLU A 77 5.53 21.33 -2.05
C GLU A 77 4.95 20.97 -0.68
N LYS A 78 3.63 21.09 -0.53
CA LYS A 78 2.92 20.71 0.70
C LYS A 78 3.06 19.21 0.96
N VAL A 79 2.81 18.38 -0.06
CA VAL A 79 2.92 16.93 0.05
C VAL A 79 4.37 16.51 0.29
N LYS A 80 5.32 17.07 -0.48
CA LYS A 80 6.76 16.81 -0.34
C LYS A 80 7.25 17.10 1.07
N LYS A 81 6.86 18.24 1.64
CA LYS A 81 7.26 18.62 3.00
C LYS A 81 6.77 17.60 4.03
N VAL A 82 5.53 17.16 3.96
CA VAL A 82 5.01 16.13 4.89
C VAL A 82 5.74 14.80 4.68
N ILE A 83 6.04 14.43 3.42
CA ILE A 83 6.81 13.21 3.15
C ILE A 83 8.19 13.30 3.80
N GLN A 84 8.88 14.43 3.64
CA GLN A 84 10.18 14.70 4.25
C GLN A 84 10.11 14.65 5.77
N ASP A 85 9.20 15.41 6.38
CA ASP A 85 9.13 15.53 7.84
C ASP A 85 8.72 14.20 8.50
N TYR A 86 7.93 13.36 7.82
CA TYR A 86 7.35 12.16 8.42
C TYR A 86 8.10 10.86 8.11
N PHE A 87 8.64 10.71 6.90
CA PHE A 87 9.27 9.45 6.47
C PHE A 87 10.80 9.50 6.45
N TYR A 88 11.41 10.67 6.23
CA TYR A 88 12.87 10.77 6.10
C TYR A 88 13.57 10.23 7.36
N HIS A 89 14.68 9.50 7.17
CA HIS A 89 15.45 8.76 8.18
C HIS A 89 14.76 7.60 8.92
N ASP A 90 13.43 7.60 8.99
CA ASP A 90 12.67 6.61 9.76
C ASP A 90 12.10 5.46 8.93
N VAL A 91 12.06 5.63 7.61
CA VAL A 91 11.55 4.64 6.66
C VAL A 91 12.60 4.30 5.62
N ASP A 92 12.80 3.00 5.42
CA ASP A 92 13.77 2.45 4.47
C ASP A 92 13.16 2.38 3.07
N PHE A 93 11.84 2.16 2.97
CA PHE A 93 11.14 1.93 1.71
C PHE A 93 9.67 2.35 1.81
N ILE A 94 9.19 3.13 0.83
CA ILE A 94 7.79 3.59 0.75
C ILE A 94 7.04 2.83 -0.34
N PHE A 95 5.89 2.26 0.00
CA PHE A 95 4.90 1.86 -1.00
C PHE A 95 3.91 3.00 -1.24
N VAL A 96 3.88 3.52 -2.47
CA VAL A 96 2.79 4.39 -2.93
C VAL A 96 1.63 3.50 -3.33
N VAL A 97 0.53 3.60 -2.58
CA VAL A 97 -0.64 2.72 -2.67
C VAL A 97 -1.74 3.43 -3.46
N ALA A 98 -2.11 2.92 -4.63
CA ALA A 98 -3.18 3.51 -5.45
C ALA A 98 -4.06 2.43 -6.08
N CYS A 99 -5.37 2.66 -6.16
CA CYS A 99 -6.24 1.81 -6.97
C CYS A 99 -6.37 2.44 -8.36
N LEU A 100 -5.90 1.76 -9.41
CA LEU A 100 -6.06 2.27 -10.77
C LEU A 100 -7.51 2.16 -11.21
N GLY A 101 -7.91 3.05 -12.11
CA GLY A 101 -9.28 3.13 -12.63
C GLY A 101 -10.06 4.34 -12.11
N GLY A 102 -9.70 4.85 -10.94
CA GLY A 102 -10.23 6.12 -10.42
C GLY A 102 -9.56 7.35 -11.03
N GLY A 103 -10.04 8.54 -10.65
CA GLY A 103 -9.41 9.81 -11.03
C GLY A 103 -8.20 10.13 -10.16
N THR A 104 -8.40 10.26 -8.85
CA THR A 104 -7.34 10.68 -7.92
C THR A 104 -6.19 9.68 -7.86
N GLY A 105 -6.47 8.40 -7.57
CA GLY A 105 -5.43 7.38 -7.43
C GLY A 105 -4.55 7.29 -8.67
N THR A 106 -5.16 7.13 -9.85
CA THR A 106 -4.47 7.07 -11.14
C THR A 106 -3.70 8.36 -11.44
N GLY A 107 -4.30 9.53 -11.17
CA GLY A 107 -3.74 10.83 -11.53
C GLY A 107 -2.54 11.26 -10.68
N VAL A 108 -2.48 10.85 -9.41
CA VAL A 108 -1.44 11.33 -8.48
C VAL A 108 -0.27 10.36 -8.30
N VAL A 109 -0.43 9.09 -8.67
CA VAL A 109 0.50 8.03 -8.26
C VAL A 109 1.94 8.28 -8.71
N ALA A 110 2.13 8.77 -9.94
CA ALA A 110 3.45 9.09 -10.47
C ALA A 110 4.12 10.26 -9.74
N ASP A 111 3.43 11.39 -9.62
CA ASP A 111 3.96 12.57 -8.96
C ASP A 111 4.30 12.25 -7.49
N VAL A 112 3.47 11.47 -6.79
CA VAL A 112 3.75 11.07 -5.39
C VAL A 112 5.00 10.17 -5.30
N ILE A 113 5.22 9.25 -6.24
CA ILE A 113 6.45 8.45 -6.31
C ILE A 113 7.67 9.36 -6.52
N GLU A 114 7.59 10.31 -7.45
CA GLU A 114 8.67 11.27 -7.72
C GLU A 114 8.97 12.14 -6.49
N LEU A 115 7.94 12.65 -5.82
CA LEU A 115 8.11 13.45 -4.60
C LEU A 115 8.80 12.65 -3.49
N ALA A 116 8.42 11.39 -3.27
CA ALA A 116 9.07 10.52 -2.30
C ALA A 116 10.54 10.22 -2.65
N ARG A 117 10.85 10.02 -3.94
CA ARG A 117 12.23 9.86 -4.41
C ARG A 117 13.06 11.13 -4.25
N GLN A 118 12.50 12.30 -4.50
CA GLN A 118 13.18 13.59 -4.29
C GLN A 118 13.56 13.82 -2.82
N VAL A 119 12.85 13.20 -1.88
CA VAL A 119 13.17 13.19 -0.45
C VAL A 119 14.29 12.19 -0.11
N GLY A 120 14.67 11.31 -1.05
CA GLY A 120 15.76 10.35 -0.88
C GLY A 120 15.31 9.01 -0.27
N VAL A 121 14.02 8.69 -0.32
CA VAL A 121 13.50 7.40 0.14
C VAL A 121 13.22 6.49 -1.06
N THR A 122 13.62 5.23 -0.96
CA THR A 122 13.33 4.23 -2.00
C THR A 122 11.83 3.96 -2.08
N THR A 123 11.30 3.83 -3.29
CA THR A 123 9.86 3.73 -3.53
C THR A 123 9.48 2.52 -4.36
N GLY A 124 8.38 1.87 -3.98
CA GLY A 124 7.62 0.95 -4.81
C GLY A 124 6.19 1.43 -4.99
N CYS A 125 5.44 0.78 -5.88
CA CYS A 125 4.00 1.02 -6.01
C CYS A 125 3.23 -0.25 -5.66
N LEU A 126 2.22 -0.11 -4.81
CA LEU A 126 1.20 -1.13 -4.59
C LEU A 126 -0.05 -0.66 -5.31
N THR A 127 -0.50 -1.43 -6.29
CA THR A 127 -1.60 -0.99 -7.13
C THR A 127 -2.59 -2.09 -7.48
N THR A 128 -3.82 -1.69 -7.80
CA THR A 128 -4.89 -2.64 -8.14
C THR A 128 -5.45 -2.40 -9.54
N LEU A 129 -5.73 -3.47 -10.28
CA LEU A 129 -6.53 -3.46 -11.50
C LEU A 129 -8.03 -3.61 -11.20
N PRO A 130 -8.91 -3.00 -12.01
CA PRO A 130 -10.35 -3.00 -11.80
C PRO A 130 -10.98 -4.39 -11.98
N LEU A 131 -12.18 -4.57 -11.40
CA LEU A 131 -12.99 -5.77 -11.56
C LEU A 131 -13.51 -5.93 -13.00
N GLY A 132 -13.87 -7.15 -13.38
CA GLY A 132 -14.55 -7.50 -14.64
C GLY A 132 -15.82 -6.70 -14.91
N SER A 133 -16.52 -6.30 -13.85
CA SER A 133 -17.83 -5.62 -13.87
C SER A 133 -17.77 -4.09 -13.77
N GLU A 134 -16.57 -3.51 -13.65
CA GLU A 134 -16.40 -2.06 -13.59
C GLU A 134 -16.53 -1.39 -14.96
N SER A 135 -16.64 -0.07 -14.94
CA SER A 135 -16.97 0.72 -16.13
C SER A 135 -15.81 0.84 -17.12
N LEU A 136 -16.15 1.17 -18.37
CA LEU A 136 -15.18 1.44 -19.43
C LEU A 136 -14.15 2.51 -19.04
N GLU A 137 -14.60 3.54 -18.34
CA GLU A 137 -13.75 4.64 -17.87
C GLU A 137 -12.68 4.14 -16.90
N GLU A 138 -13.05 3.24 -15.98
CA GLU A 138 -12.10 2.60 -15.07
C GLU A 138 -11.05 1.77 -15.82
N TYR A 139 -11.44 1.10 -16.91
CA TYR A 139 -10.50 0.31 -17.70
C TYR A 139 -9.50 1.20 -18.43
N LYS A 140 -9.97 2.28 -19.07
CA LYS A 140 -9.11 3.26 -19.73
C LYS A 140 -8.14 3.90 -18.74
N ASN A 141 -8.64 4.32 -17.59
CA ASN A 141 -7.82 4.89 -16.53
C ASN A 141 -6.80 3.90 -15.99
N ALA A 142 -7.17 2.62 -15.84
CA ALA A 142 -6.25 1.60 -15.35
C ALA A 142 -5.11 1.30 -16.32
N LEU A 143 -5.40 1.19 -17.62
CA LEU A 143 -4.38 1.05 -18.65
C LEU A 143 -3.45 2.25 -18.67
N LYS A 144 -4.01 3.47 -18.68
CA LYS A 144 -3.22 4.72 -18.64
C LYS A 144 -2.34 4.81 -17.39
N GLY A 145 -2.90 4.46 -16.23
CA GLY A 145 -2.16 4.44 -14.96
C GLY A 145 -0.99 3.46 -14.98
N LEU A 146 -1.15 2.30 -15.61
CA LEU A 146 -0.07 1.32 -15.74
C LEU A 146 1.02 1.79 -16.70
N ASP A 147 0.65 2.42 -17.82
CA ASP A 147 1.61 3.03 -18.76
C ASP A 147 2.45 4.10 -18.02
N ILE A 148 1.79 4.99 -17.27
CA ILE A 148 2.45 6.01 -16.44
C ILE A 148 3.41 5.38 -15.43
N LEU A 149 2.99 4.32 -14.73
CA LEU A 149 3.85 3.64 -13.74
C LEU A 149 5.07 2.96 -14.37
N THR A 150 4.93 2.50 -15.62
CA THR A 150 6.03 1.93 -16.39
C THR A 150 7.05 3.02 -16.77
N ASP A 151 6.59 4.24 -17.07
CA ASP A 151 7.46 5.39 -17.37
C ASP A 151 8.22 5.89 -16.13
N VAL A 152 7.64 5.77 -14.94
CA VAL A 152 8.28 6.16 -13.65
C VAL A 152 9.26 5.08 -13.16
N SER A 153 9.57 4.06 -13.97
CA SER A 153 10.50 2.96 -13.65
C SER A 153 11.97 3.43 -13.55
N PRO A 154 12.83 2.85 -12.66
CA PRO A 154 12.72 1.57 -11.95
C PRO A 154 11.88 1.64 -10.66
N THR A 155 10.63 1.16 -10.73
CA THR A 155 9.73 1.03 -9.57
C THR A 155 9.25 -0.42 -9.50
N PRO A 156 9.44 -1.14 -8.38
CA PRO A 156 8.77 -2.42 -8.18
C PRO A 156 7.26 -2.20 -8.08
N LEU A 157 6.49 -2.99 -8.82
CA LEU A 157 5.04 -2.89 -8.90
C LEU A 157 4.39 -4.10 -8.24
N TYR A 158 3.91 -3.94 -7.01
CA TYR A 158 3.00 -4.92 -6.41
C TYR A 158 1.61 -4.75 -7.02
N LEU A 159 1.38 -5.46 -8.13
CA LEU A 159 0.15 -5.39 -8.91
C LEU A 159 -0.85 -6.46 -8.46
N ILE A 160 -2.04 -6.02 -8.05
CA ILE A 160 -3.13 -6.88 -7.62
C ILE A 160 -4.26 -6.80 -8.63
N ASP A 161 -4.74 -7.93 -9.12
CA ASP A 161 -5.95 -7.98 -9.92
C ASP A 161 -7.17 -8.25 -9.04
N ASN A 162 -8.08 -7.28 -8.95
CA ASN A 162 -9.29 -7.44 -8.15
C ASN A 162 -10.18 -8.57 -8.68
N GLU A 163 -10.15 -8.87 -9.98
CA GLU A 163 -10.93 -9.96 -10.58
C GLU A 163 -10.45 -11.32 -10.06
N LEU A 164 -9.14 -11.53 -10.03
CA LEU A 164 -8.52 -12.74 -9.49
C LEU A 164 -8.75 -12.86 -7.98
N LEU A 165 -8.61 -11.74 -7.27
CA LEU A 165 -8.83 -11.69 -5.82
C LEU A 165 -10.29 -12.02 -5.46
N ARG A 166 -11.25 -11.56 -6.28
CA ARG A 166 -12.68 -11.92 -6.14
C ARG A 166 -12.91 -13.41 -6.32
N GLY A 167 -12.29 -14.03 -7.33
CA GLY A 167 -12.40 -15.47 -7.57
C GLY A 167 -12.03 -16.31 -6.34
N LYS A 168 -11.01 -15.90 -5.59
CA LYS A 168 -10.55 -16.59 -4.36
C LYS A 168 -11.56 -16.55 -3.21
N PHE A 169 -12.42 -15.55 -3.15
CA PHE A 169 -13.38 -15.41 -2.06
C PHE A 169 -14.76 -15.99 -2.38
N GLY A 170 -15.05 -16.35 -3.65
CA GLY A 170 -16.35 -16.83 -4.10
C GLY A 170 -17.44 -15.75 -4.08
N ASN A 171 -18.71 -16.14 -4.28
CA ASN A 171 -19.88 -15.24 -4.31
C ASN A 171 -20.27 -14.68 -2.93
N ARG A 172 -19.33 -14.10 -2.17
CA ARG A 172 -19.65 -13.38 -0.92
C ARG A 172 -20.39 -12.08 -1.23
N GLN A 173 -21.19 -11.61 -0.28
CA GLN A 173 -21.91 -10.34 -0.39
C GLN A 173 -20.94 -9.19 -0.68
N VAL A 174 -21.33 -8.29 -1.59
CA VAL A 174 -20.52 -7.15 -2.07
C VAL A 174 -19.92 -6.31 -0.94
N LEU A 175 -20.66 -6.15 0.17
CA LEU A 175 -20.20 -5.38 1.34
C LEU A 175 -19.00 -6.01 2.06
N GLY A 176 -18.82 -7.34 1.98
CA GLY A 176 -17.73 -8.06 2.63
C GLY A 176 -16.48 -8.21 1.78
N PHE A 177 -16.57 -8.01 0.45
CA PHE A 177 -15.46 -8.26 -0.45
C PHE A 177 -14.28 -7.29 -0.23
N TRP A 178 -14.53 -5.98 -0.26
CA TRP A 178 -13.45 -4.99 -0.20
C TRP A 178 -12.63 -5.01 1.10
N PRO A 179 -13.25 -5.09 2.30
CA PRO A 179 -12.47 -5.23 3.54
C PRO A 179 -11.56 -6.47 3.51
N MET A 180 -12.09 -7.61 3.06
CA MET A 180 -11.37 -8.87 3.00
C MET A 180 -10.24 -8.86 1.97
N ALA A 181 -10.50 -8.30 0.78
CA ALA A 181 -9.50 -8.09 -0.25
C ALA A 181 -8.33 -7.24 0.28
N ASN A 182 -8.64 -6.10 0.90
CA ASN A 182 -7.65 -5.20 1.46
C ASN A 182 -6.87 -5.86 2.61
N GLU A 183 -7.54 -6.60 3.49
CA GLU A 183 -6.89 -7.38 4.55
C GLU A 183 -5.93 -8.42 3.99
N THR A 184 -6.31 -9.15 2.93
CA THR A 184 -5.41 -10.13 2.30
C THR A 184 -4.17 -9.47 1.73
N ILE A 185 -4.29 -8.31 1.07
CA ILE A 185 -3.16 -7.54 0.56
C ILE A 185 -2.22 -7.13 1.70
N VAL A 186 -2.78 -6.51 2.75
CA VAL A 186 -2.01 -6.00 3.90
C VAL A 186 -1.35 -7.13 4.69
N ASN A 187 -2.09 -8.21 4.95
CA ASN A 187 -1.58 -9.35 5.70
C ASN A 187 -0.46 -10.07 4.95
N THR A 188 -0.57 -10.20 3.62
CA THR A 188 0.47 -10.86 2.80
C THR A 188 1.79 -10.09 2.90
N LEU A 189 1.76 -8.77 2.69
CA LEU A 189 2.97 -7.96 2.74
C LEU A 189 3.53 -7.83 4.18
N ASP A 190 2.66 -7.72 5.18
CA ASP A 190 3.05 -7.68 6.59
C ASP A 190 3.70 -8.98 7.06
N GLU A 191 3.17 -10.13 6.65
CA GLU A 191 3.71 -11.46 6.97
C GLU A 191 5.11 -11.65 6.37
N VAL A 192 5.27 -11.32 5.08
CA VAL A 192 6.56 -11.38 4.39
C VAL A 192 7.60 -10.47 5.06
N ASN A 193 7.19 -9.26 5.46
CA ASN A 193 8.09 -8.31 6.11
C ASN A 193 8.54 -8.75 7.51
N GLN A 194 7.91 -9.74 8.13
CA GLN A 194 8.36 -10.29 9.41
C GLN A 194 9.47 -11.34 9.24
N ILE A 195 9.65 -11.91 8.05
CA ILE A 195 10.58 -13.03 7.83
C ILE A 195 12.05 -12.61 7.97
N PRO A 196 12.52 -11.47 7.42
CA PRO A 196 13.95 -11.13 7.45
C PRO A 196 14.59 -10.97 8.84
N ASN A 197 13.78 -10.76 9.88
CA ASN A 197 14.26 -10.67 11.26
C ASN A 197 14.07 -11.98 12.04
N ARG A 198 13.55 -13.04 11.41
CA ARG A 198 13.44 -14.35 12.04
C ARG A 198 14.82 -15.00 12.11
N PRO A 199 15.29 -15.44 13.29
CA PRO A 199 16.51 -16.22 13.35
C PRO A 199 16.31 -17.57 12.66
N SER A 200 17.35 -18.05 11.98
CA SER A 200 17.45 -19.41 11.49
C SER A 200 18.90 -19.91 11.65
N SER A 201 19.06 -21.21 11.91
CA SER A 201 20.37 -21.86 12.00
C SER A 201 20.86 -22.41 10.65
N MET A 202 20.13 -22.17 9.57
CA MET A 202 20.37 -22.75 8.24
C MET A 202 20.60 -21.64 7.20
N PHE A 203 19.71 -21.51 6.20
CA PHE A 203 19.70 -20.42 5.24
C PHE A 203 18.84 -19.26 5.76
N VAL A 204 19.42 -18.07 5.80
CA VAL A 204 18.75 -16.85 6.25
C VAL A 204 18.54 -15.96 5.03
N PHE A 205 17.31 -15.49 4.86
CA PHE A 205 16.98 -14.40 3.96
C PHE A 205 16.94 -13.13 4.80
N ASP A 206 17.95 -12.27 4.65
CA ASP A 206 18.13 -11.12 5.52
C ASP A 206 17.49 -9.83 4.95
N ARG A 207 17.72 -8.71 5.66
CA ARG A 207 17.16 -7.40 5.27
C ARG A 207 17.77 -6.89 3.96
N GLU A 208 19.04 -7.14 3.69
CA GLU A 208 19.71 -6.70 2.46
C GLU A 208 19.20 -7.50 1.26
N ASP A 209 19.02 -8.82 1.42
CA ASP A 209 18.40 -9.67 0.40
C ASP A 209 16.98 -9.21 0.08
N PHE A 210 16.17 -8.90 1.10
CA PHE A 210 14.82 -8.39 0.86
C PHE A 210 14.82 -7.02 0.18
N PHE A 211 15.72 -6.13 0.59
CA PHE A 211 15.87 -4.82 -0.04
C PHE A 211 16.30 -4.93 -1.51
N ARG A 212 17.22 -5.85 -1.85
CA ARG A 212 17.62 -6.13 -3.24
C ARG A 212 16.49 -6.72 -4.06
N LEU A 213 15.71 -7.62 -3.47
CA LEU A 213 14.53 -8.18 -4.12
C LEU A 213 13.52 -7.08 -4.44
N LEU A 214 13.17 -6.24 -3.46
CA LEU A 214 12.24 -5.13 -3.64
C LEU A 214 12.76 -4.09 -4.63
N ASN A 215 14.07 -3.84 -4.72
CA ASN A 215 14.63 -2.90 -5.70
C ASN A 215 14.71 -3.45 -7.13
N THR A 216 14.08 -4.58 -7.42
CA THR A 216 14.03 -5.14 -8.77
C THR A 216 12.90 -4.49 -9.56
N PRO A 217 13.19 -3.82 -10.70
CA PRO A 217 12.16 -3.22 -11.55
C PRO A 217 11.22 -4.28 -12.12
N GLY A 218 9.95 -3.92 -12.32
CA GLY A 218 8.92 -4.84 -12.83
C GLY A 218 7.93 -5.25 -11.74
N CYS A 219 7.09 -6.24 -12.05
CA CYS A 219 6.08 -6.71 -11.12
C CYS A 219 6.70 -7.50 -9.96
N PHE A 220 6.19 -7.24 -8.75
CA PHE A 220 6.48 -7.96 -7.53
C PHE A 220 5.24 -8.75 -7.12
N LEU A 221 5.38 -10.07 -6.97
CA LEU A 221 4.30 -10.97 -6.61
C LEU A 221 4.71 -11.83 -5.41
N PRO A 222 4.30 -11.45 -4.19
CA PRO A 222 4.44 -12.30 -3.01
C PRO A 222 3.35 -13.38 -3.00
N LEU A 223 3.77 -14.64 -2.98
CA LEU A 223 2.90 -15.81 -2.89
C LEU A 223 3.09 -16.52 -1.56
N ARG A 224 1.98 -16.96 -0.95
CA ARG A 224 1.96 -17.83 0.22
C ARG A 224 1.37 -19.17 -0.19
N ILE A 225 2.21 -20.20 -0.21
CA ILE A 225 1.85 -21.54 -0.69
C ILE A 225 1.85 -22.48 0.51
N GLU A 226 0.71 -23.11 0.79
CA GLU A 226 0.63 -24.16 1.81
C GLU A 226 0.97 -25.51 1.17
N LEU A 227 1.95 -26.20 1.75
CA LEU A 227 2.40 -27.50 1.28
C LEU A 227 2.05 -28.56 2.33
N GLU A 228 1.36 -29.61 1.91
CA GLU A 228 1.15 -30.77 2.78
C GLU A 228 2.49 -31.45 3.08
N ILE A 229 2.61 -32.00 4.28
CA ILE A 229 3.81 -32.73 4.70
C ILE A 229 3.77 -34.12 4.06
N PRO A 230 4.75 -34.50 3.20
CA PRO A 230 4.76 -35.82 2.59
C PRO A 230 4.88 -36.92 3.64
N GLU A 231 4.02 -37.95 3.55
CA GLU A 231 4.06 -39.13 4.44
C GLU A 231 5.29 -40.04 4.20
N SER A 232 5.96 -39.84 3.08
CA SER A 232 7.07 -40.68 2.61
C SER A 232 8.36 -39.88 2.58
N ASN A 233 9.47 -40.57 2.89
CA ASN A 233 10.82 -39.99 2.90
C ASN A 233 11.44 -39.79 1.51
N ASP A 234 10.69 -40.03 0.43
CA ASP A 234 11.14 -39.77 -0.93
C ASP A 234 11.39 -38.26 -1.13
N PRO A 235 12.63 -37.85 -1.43
CA PRO A 235 12.99 -36.45 -1.51
C PRO A 235 12.32 -35.69 -2.65
N THR A 236 11.81 -36.39 -3.67
CA THR A 236 11.17 -35.77 -4.84
C THR A 236 9.74 -35.31 -4.58
N LYS A 237 9.08 -35.82 -3.52
CA LYS A 237 7.66 -35.54 -3.27
C LYS A 237 7.40 -34.08 -2.93
N LEU A 238 8.24 -33.50 -2.08
CA LEU A 238 8.10 -32.10 -1.70
C LEU A 238 8.28 -31.15 -2.90
N ALA A 239 9.30 -31.42 -3.73
CA ALA A 239 9.52 -30.68 -4.97
C ALA A 239 8.35 -30.83 -5.95
N THR A 240 7.79 -32.04 -6.08
CA THR A 240 6.62 -32.29 -6.95
C THR A 240 5.39 -31.50 -6.50
N LEU A 241 5.09 -31.49 -5.19
CA LEU A 241 4.00 -30.70 -4.61
C LEU A 241 4.22 -29.20 -4.85
N CYS A 242 5.45 -28.72 -4.62
CA CYS A 242 5.86 -27.35 -4.88
C CYS A 242 5.61 -26.96 -6.35
N ARG A 243 6.05 -27.80 -7.29
CA ARG A 243 5.84 -27.60 -8.73
C ARG A 243 4.37 -27.45 -9.08
N GLN A 244 3.53 -28.37 -8.59
CA GLN A 244 2.10 -28.38 -8.86
C GLN A 244 1.44 -27.07 -8.39
N GLU A 245 1.74 -26.64 -7.17
CA GLU A 245 1.17 -25.43 -6.58
C GLU A 245 1.67 -24.16 -7.28
N ILE A 246 2.98 -24.05 -7.58
CA ILE A 246 3.54 -22.90 -8.29
C ILE A 246 2.91 -22.77 -9.68
N VAL A 247 2.87 -23.86 -10.45
CA VAL A 247 2.27 -23.85 -11.80
C VAL A 247 0.78 -23.48 -11.74
N ARG A 248 0.04 -24.03 -10.77
CA ARG A 248 -1.38 -23.69 -10.58
C ARG A 248 -1.56 -22.20 -10.30
N ILE A 249 -0.83 -21.66 -9.33
CA ILE A 249 -0.96 -20.26 -8.90
C ILE A 249 -0.50 -19.31 -10.01
N LEU A 250 0.61 -19.57 -10.69
CA LEU A 250 1.07 -18.71 -11.80
C LEU A 250 0.04 -18.66 -12.93
N SER A 251 -0.54 -19.81 -13.29
CA SER A 251 -1.62 -19.91 -14.27
C SER A 251 -2.87 -19.13 -13.83
N GLU A 252 -3.31 -19.34 -12.58
CA GLU A 252 -4.44 -18.59 -11.98
C GLU A 252 -4.19 -17.08 -11.99
N ASN A 253 -2.94 -16.63 -11.81
CA ASN A 253 -2.59 -15.22 -11.77
C ASN A 253 -2.18 -14.65 -13.14
N SER A 254 -2.30 -15.42 -14.22
CA SER A 254 -1.92 -15.00 -15.57
C SER A 254 -0.46 -14.52 -15.70
N PHE A 255 0.45 -15.13 -14.93
CA PHE A 255 1.90 -14.89 -15.03
C PHE A 255 2.60 -16.11 -15.63
N GLN A 256 3.65 -15.87 -16.42
CA GLN A 256 4.54 -16.94 -16.91
C GLN A 256 5.60 -17.37 -15.89
N GLY A 257 5.80 -16.58 -14.82
CA GLY A 257 6.70 -16.90 -13.71
C GLY A 257 8.15 -16.44 -13.89
N GLU A 258 8.58 -16.09 -15.12
CA GLU A 258 9.93 -15.60 -15.39
C GLU A 258 10.25 -14.36 -14.56
N SER A 259 11.21 -14.49 -13.65
CA SER A 259 11.51 -13.48 -12.63
C SER A 259 12.99 -13.16 -12.61
N THR A 260 13.32 -11.89 -12.40
CA THR A 260 14.73 -11.45 -12.29
C THR A 260 15.35 -11.87 -10.96
N ARG A 261 14.58 -11.81 -9.87
CA ARG A 261 14.98 -12.28 -8.54
C ARG A 261 13.82 -13.00 -7.88
N VAL A 262 14.14 -14.05 -7.13
CA VAL A 262 13.16 -14.81 -6.37
C VAL A 262 13.68 -15.05 -4.97
N ALA A 263 12.80 -14.99 -3.96
CA ALA A 263 13.08 -15.58 -2.66
C ALA A 263 12.13 -16.75 -2.41
N ALA A 264 12.69 -17.92 -2.07
CA ALA A 264 11.95 -19.10 -1.65
C ALA A 264 12.21 -19.33 -0.16
N LEU A 265 11.19 -19.01 0.66
CA LEU A 265 11.30 -19.02 2.12
C LEU A 265 10.37 -20.12 2.66
N LEU A 266 10.95 -21.28 2.97
CA LEU A 266 10.24 -22.42 3.50
C LEU A 266 10.13 -22.31 5.02
N VAL A 267 8.92 -22.40 5.54
CA VAL A 267 8.61 -22.41 6.97
C VAL A 267 8.03 -23.77 7.33
N CYS A 268 8.72 -24.47 8.22
CA CYS A 268 8.41 -25.82 8.65
C CYS A 268 7.88 -25.84 10.09
N PRO A 269 7.02 -26.79 10.45
CA PRO A 269 6.60 -26.97 11.82
C PRO A 269 7.72 -27.59 12.67
N GLU A 270 7.78 -27.26 13.96
CA GLU A 270 8.85 -27.69 14.88
C GLU A 270 8.99 -29.22 15.01
N ASN A 271 7.89 -29.95 14.84
CA ASN A 271 7.85 -31.41 14.93
C ASN A 271 8.27 -32.13 13.64
N TYR A 272 8.55 -31.42 12.55
CA TYR A 272 8.92 -32.04 11.27
C TYR A 272 10.40 -31.84 10.95
N HIS A 273 11.10 -32.96 10.79
CA HIS A 273 12.48 -32.98 10.35
C HIS A 273 12.50 -33.15 8.83
N VAL A 274 12.57 -32.04 8.10
CA VAL A 274 12.73 -32.09 6.64
C VAL A 274 14.12 -32.62 6.31
N ASN A 275 14.22 -33.59 5.39
CA ASN A 275 15.52 -34.03 4.91
C ASN A 275 16.14 -32.97 3.96
N ALA A 276 17.46 -32.85 3.96
CA ALA A 276 18.17 -31.80 3.22
C ALA A 276 17.96 -31.89 1.70
N GLU A 277 17.89 -33.11 1.16
CA GLU A 277 17.70 -33.36 -0.26
C GLU A 277 16.33 -32.87 -0.76
N SER A 278 15.26 -33.05 0.02
CA SER A 278 13.92 -32.54 -0.29
C SER A 278 13.90 -31.03 -0.38
N VAL A 279 14.60 -30.35 0.53
CA VAL A 279 14.68 -28.88 0.56
C VAL A 279 15.47 -28.38 -0.65
N GLU A 280 16.59 -29.02 -0.99
CA GLU A 280 17.39 -28.63 -2.15
C GLU A 280 16.61 -28.82 -3.46
N LEU A 281 15.93 -29.95 -3.63
CA LEU A 281 15.08 -30.20 -4.79
C LEU A 281 13.92 -29.19 -4.88
N LEU A 282 13.31 -28.81 -3.75
CA LEU A 282 12.29 -27.75 -3.72
C LEU A 282 12.85 -26.41 -4.22
N TYR A 283 14.05 -26.02 -3.80
CA TYR A 283 14.67 -24.76 -4.26
C TYR A 283 15.07 -24.81 -5.73
N GLN A 284 15.61 -25.93 -6.20
CA GLN A 284 15.90 -26.15 -7.63
C GLN A 284 14.64 -26.05 -8.48
N GLU A 285 13.53 -26.59 -7.98
CA GLU A 285 12.23 -26.51 -8.62
C GLU A 285 11.72 -25.07 -8.70
N CYS A 286 11.81 -24.32 -7.58
CA CYS A 286 11.48 -22.89 -7.57
C CYS A 286 12.31 -22.11 -8.60
N GLN A 287 13.62 -22.37 -8.67
CA GLN A 287 14.51 -21.69 -9.62
C GLN A 287 14.17 -22.05 -11.07
N THR A 288 13.91 -23.33 -11.34
CA THR A 288 13.59 -23.84 -12.68
C THR A 288 12.28 -23.26 -13.20
N LEU A 289 11.22 -23.27 -12.38
CA LEU A 289 9.90 -22.77 -12.79
C LEU A 289 9.84 -21.26 -12.98
N THR A 290 10.68 -20.53 -12.26
CA THR A 290 10.72 -19.06 -12.33
C THR A 290 11.81 -18.55 -13.28
N ASN A 291 12.60 -19.45 -13.86
CA ASN A 291 13.74 -19.15 -14.73
C ASN A 291 14.66 -18.05 -14.15
N THR A 292 14.78 -18.00 -12.83
CA THR A 292 15.44 -16.87 -12.16
C THR A 292 16.96 -17.05 -12.13
N PRO A 293 17.74 -16.01 -12.50
CA PRO A 293 19.19 -16.04 -12.35
C PRO A 293 19.63 -15.90 -10.89
N THR A 294 18.75 -15.48 -9.99
CA THR A 294 19.06 -15.25 -8.57
C THR A 294 17.94 -15.76 -7.68
N LEU A 295 18.25 -16.79 -6.89
CA LEU A 295 17.35 -17.35 -5.88
C LEU A 295 17.92 -17.12 -4.48
N PHE A 296 17.22 -16.30 -3.69
CA PHE A 296 17.42 -16.23 -2.25
C PHE A 296 16.70 -17.38 -1.56
N ARG A 297 17.35 -18.02 -0.59
CA ARG A 297 16.84 -19.21 0.09
C ARG A 297 16.67 -18.90 1.57
N GLY A 298 15.54 -19.31 2.13
CA GLY A 298 15.29 -19.21 3.56
C GLY A 298 14.63 -20.48 4.07
N LEU A 299 15.11 -20.99 5.21
CA LEU A 299 14.51 -22.14 5.89
C LEU A 299 14.27 -21.77 7.34
N TYR A 300 13.02 -21.83 7.78
CA TYR A 300 12.61 -21.39 9.11
C TYR A 300 11.77 -22.45 9.80
N ILE A 301 11.80 -22.44 11.13
CA ILE A 301 10.93 -23.26 11.97
C ILE A 301 9.95 -22.35 12.68
N ASP A 302 8.66 -22.67 12.61
CA ASP A 302 7.60 -21.93 13.29
C ASP A 302 6.73 -22.86 14.12
N LYS A 303 6.73 -22.67 15.45
CA LYS A 303 5.99 -23.50 16.41
C LYS A 303 4.48 -23.36 16.27
N ALA A 304 4.01 -22.25 15.71
CA ALA A 304 2.58 -22.01 15.49
C ALA A 304 2.04 -22.90 14.35
N ILE A 305 2.92 -23.38 13.48
CA ILE A 305 2.56 -24.27 12.38
C ILE A 305 2.70 -25.72 12.88
N GLN A 306 1.69 -26.55 12.61
CA GLN A 306 1.61 -27.91 13.15
C GLN A 306 1.36 -28.99 12.08
N ARG A 307 0.61 -28.65 11.02
CA ARG A 307 0.07 -29.65 10.06
C ARG A 307 0.58 -29.51 8.63
N LYS A 308 1.12 -28.35 8.27
CA LYS A 308 1.54 -28.03 6.91
C LYS A 308 2.89 -27.33 6.94
N MET A 309 3.57 -27.28 5.80
CA MET A 309 4.65 -26.33 5.56
C MET A 309 4.09 -25.12 4.82
N VAL A 310 4.75 -23.97 4.95
CA VAL A 310 4.41 -22.75 4.21
C VAL A 310 5.63 -22.33 3.41
N LEU A 311 5.49 -22.24 2.09
CA LEU A 311 6.48 -21.65 1.21
C LEU A 311 6.03 -20.23 0.87
N HIS A 312 6.77 -19.22 1.34
CA HIS A 312 6.66 -17.88 0.81
C HIS A 312 7.55 -17.77 -0.42
N LEU A 313 6.93 -17.62 -1.60
CA LEU A 313 7.62 -17.43 -2.86
C LEU A 313 7.45 -15.99 -3.30
N LEU A 314 8.53 -15.21 -3.24
CA LEU A 314 8.55 -13.80 -3.59
C LEU A 314 9.15 -13.64 -4.97
N LEU A 315 8.33 -13.32 -5.96
CA LEU A 315 8.77 -13.14 -7.35
C LEU A 315 8.96 -11.66 -7.63
N ALA A 316 10.11 -11.25 -8.17
CA ALA A 316 10.38 -9.86 -8.50
C ALA A 316 10.98 -9.72 -9.90
N GLY A 317 10.58 -8.64 -10.58
CA GLY A 317 10.94 -8.40 -11.98
C GLY A 317 10.17 -9.29 -12.94
N LEU A 318 8.92 -9.58 -12.62
CA LEU A 318 7.95 -10.15 -13.53
C LEU A 318 7.51 -9.10 -14.56
N GLU A 319 7.14 -9.53 -15.76
CA GLU A 319 6.41 -8.68 -16.69
C GLU A 319 4.98 -8.42 -16.20
N VAL A 320 4.37 -7.33 -16.67
CA VAL A 320 2.94 -7.07 -16.44
C VAL A 320 2.08 -8.16 -17.11
N PRO A 321 0.93 -8.57 -16.52
CA PRO A 321 0.13 -9.70 -17.01
C PRO A 321 -0.56 -9.36 -18.35
N ALA A 322 0.11 -9.64 -19.46
CA ALA A 322 -0.30 -9.22 -20.80
C ALA A 322 -1.69 -9.70 -21.21
N SER A 323 -2.08 -10.93 -20.84
CA SER A 323 -3.40 -11.49 -21.13
C SER A 323 -4.53 -10.69 -20.47
N ARG A 324 -4.34 -10.29 -19.21
CA ARG A 324 -5.31 -9.46 -18.47
C ARG A 324 -5.44 -8.08 -19.08
N LEU A 325 -4.32 -7.46 -19.45
CA LEU A 325 -4.33 -6.16 -20.13
C LEU A 325 -5.02 -6.26 -21.50
N GLN A 326 -4.80 -7.37 -22.22
CA GLN A 326 -5.47 -7.60 -23.50
C GLN A 326 -6.97 -7.80 -23.33
N GLU A 327 -7.42 -8.52 -22.30
CA GLU A 327 -8.86 -8.65 -21.98
C GLU A 327 -9.50 -7.27 -21.74
N MET A 328 -8.83 -6.40 -20.99
CA MET A 328 -9.30 -5.03 -20.75
C MET A 328 -9.37 -4.22 -22.06
N ARG A 329 -8.36 -4.35 -22.94
CA ARG A 329 -8.35 -3.71 -24.27
C ARG A 329 -9.47 -4.22 -25.17
N ASN A 330 -9.69 -5.54 -25.21
CA ASN A 330 -10.77 -6.15 -26.00
C ASN A 330 -12.14 -5.65 -25.52
N LYS A 331 -12.38 -5.61 -24.20
CA LYS A 331 -13.62 -5.04 -23.64
C LYS A 331 -13.84 -3.57 -24.02
N ILE A 332 -12.76 -2.79 -24.18
CA ILE A 332 -12.86 -1.40 -24.68
C ILE A 332 -13.25 -1.38 -26.17
N GLN A 333 -12.68 -2.28 -26.97
CA GLN A 333 -12.93 -2.37 -28.42
C GLN A 333 -14.32 -2.92 -28.77
N ASP A 334 -14.82 -3.87 -27.97
CA ASP A 334 -16.11 -4.52 -28.17
C ASP A 334 -17.31 -3.61 -27.86
N MET A 335 -17.10 -2.46 -27.21
CA MET A 335 -18.15 -1.48 -26.96
C MET A 335 -18.48 -0.67 -28.20
N SER A 336 -19.76 -0.30 -28.35
CA SER A 336 -20.20 0.45 -29.53
C SER A 336 -19.42 1.78 -29.65
N PRO A 337 -19.05 2.20 -30.88
CA PRO A 337 -18.35 3.47 -31.11
C PRO A 337 -19.06 4.67 -30.47
N GLU A 338 -20.38 4.63 -30.38
CA GLU A 338 -21.21 5.66 -29.72
C GLU A 338 -20.99 5.75 -28.21
N ILE A 339 -20.80 4.62 -27.53
CA ILE A 339 -20.49 4.58 -26.09
C ILE A 339 -19.07 5.08 -25.86
N VAL A 340 -18.12 4.61 -26.68
CA VAL A 340 -16.72 5.06 -26.62
C VAL A 340 -16.63 6.57 -26.84
N ASN A 341 -17.34 7.09 -27.85
CA ASN A 341 -17.42 8.53 -28.15
C ASN A 341 -18.09 9.32 -27.02
N ARG A 342 -19.13 8.79 -26.37
CA ARG A 342 -19.76 9.46 -25.21
C ARG A 342 -18.82 9.57 -24.01
N VAL A 343 -18.05 8.52 -23.72
CA VAL A 343 -17.03 8.54 -22.67
C VAL A 343 -15.93 9.55 -23.02
N ASN A 344 -15.43 9.55 -24.26
CA ASN A 344 -14.42 10.51 -24.70
C ASN A 344 -14.94 11.97 -24.66
N ARG A 345 -16.22 12.22 -25.02
CA ARG A 345 -16.81 13.57 -24.95
C ARG A 345 -16.99 14.10 -23.53
N ARG A 346 -17.20 13.24 -22.53
CA ARG A 346 -17.24 13.68 -21.12
C ARG A 346 -15.88 14.15 -20.61
N VAL A 347 -14.80 13.57 -21.14
CA VAL A 347 -13.43 14.06 -20.92
C VAL A 347 -13.21 15.42 -21.62
N SER A 348 -13.96 15.69 -22.70
CA SER A 348 -13.84 16.90 -23.55
C SER A 348 -14.70 18.11 -23.12
N THR A 349 -15.51 18.03 -22.06
CA THR A 349 -16.26 19.23 -21.61
C THR A 349 -15.31 20.24 -20.94
N ASN A 350 -14.93 21.27 -21.70
CA ASN A 350 -14.14 22.48 -21.39
C ASN A 350 -12.61 22.36 -21.32
N PHE A 351 -12.03 21.18 -21.53
CA PHE A 351 -10.60 21.02 -21.80
C PHE A 351 -10.48 20.27 -23.12
N GLY A 352 -9.86 20.91 -24.10
CA GLY A 352 -9.93 20.56 -25.52
C GLY A 352 -9.71 19.08 -25.85
N ASP A 353 -10.23 18.70 -27.02
CA ASP A 353 -10.13 17.39 -27.68
C ASP A 353 -8.70 16.93 -28.03
N ASP A 354 -7.69 17.35 -27.26
CA ASP A 354 -6.44 16.61 -27.22
C ASP A 354 -6.55 15.58 -26.10
N LEU A 355 -6.68 14.32 -26.50
CA LEU A 355 -6.11 13.18 -25.78
C LEU A 355 -4.57 13.29 -25.79
N GLY A 356 -4.06 14.48 -25.43
CA GLY A 356 -2.67 14.84 -25.45
C GLY A 356 -1.92 13.89 -24.56
N GLU A 357 -0.78 13.46 -25.09
CA GLU A 357 0.23 12.70 -24.38
C GLU A 357 0.28 13.12 -22.91
N TRP A 358 0.41 12.16 -21.99
CA TRP A 358 0.98 12.46 -20.68
C TRP A 358 2.11 13.46 -20.91
N ASP A 359 2.08 14.66 -20.33
CA ASP A 359 3.05 15.70 -20.64
C ASP A 359 4.45 15.22 -20.23
N ARG A 360 5.11 14.52 -21.17
CA ARG A 360 6.45 13.93 -21.04
C ARG A 360 7.53 15.00 -20.91
N SER A 361 7.18 16.25 -21.22
CA SER A 361 8.12 17.37 -21.30
C SER A 361 8.21 18.20 -20.02
N ASN A 362 7.30 17.96 -19.05
CA ASN A 362 7.21 18.76 -17.83
C ASN A 362 7.19 17.86 -16.55
N PRO A 363 8.29 17.15 -16.25
CA PRO A 363 8.47 16.52 -14.95
C PRO A 363 8.47 17.57 -13.83
N LEU A 364 8.13 17.18 -12.60
CA LEU A 364 8.24 18.09 -11.45
C LEU A 364 9.63 18.74 -11.44
N PRO A 365 9.75 20.07 -11.27
CA PRO A 365 11.02 20.76 -11.37
C PRO A 365 12.02 20.11 -10.41
N ALA A 366 13.10 19.54 -10.97
CA ALA A 366 14.17 18.97 -10.18
C ALA A 366 14.69 20.04 -9.23
N SER A 367 14.53 19.84 -7.91
CA SER A 367 15.15 20.70 -6.92
C SER A 367 16.66 20.61 -7.11
N ARG A 368 17.26 21.63 -7.73
CA ARG A 368 18.71 21.77 -7.85
C ARG A 368 19.31 21.71 -6.45
N ARG A 369 19.92 20.56 -6.13
CA ARG A 369 21.15 20.37 -5.33
C ARG A 369 21.35 18.86 -5.13
N SER A 370 22.17 18.25 -5.98
CA SER A 370 22.81 16.98 -5.67
C SER A 370 23.84 17.22 -4.55
N PHE A 371 23.43 17.01 -3.30
CA PHE A 371 24.39 16.78 -2.22
C PHE A 371 24.84 15.32 -2.31
N GLY A 372 25.86 15.07 -3.14
CA GLY A 372 26.33 13.71 -3.40
C GLY A 372 27.56 13.58 -4.30
N GLU A 373 28.36 14.63 -4.47
CA GLU A 373 29.64 14.54 -5.20
C GLU A 373 30.75 15.27 -4.42
N GLN A 374 31.09 14.74 -3.24
CA GLN A 374 32.38 15.01 -2.60
C GLN A 374 32.89 13.76 -1.88
N ARG A 375 32.96 12.63 -2.60
CA ARG A 375 33.96 11.59 -2.31
C ARG A 375 34.41 10.99 -3.65
N GLN A 376 35.73 10.99 -3.83
CA GLN A 376 36.49 10.43 -4.97
C GLN A 376 36.65 11.32 -6.21
N ALA A 377 37.61 12.24 -6.15
CA ALA A 377 38.44 12.60 -7.31
C ALA A 377 39.75 13.26 -6.87
N GLN A 378 40.70 12.49 -6.31
CA GLN A 378 42.12 12.87 -6.31
C GLN A 378 42.99 11.61 -6.37
N ALA A 379 43.25 11.14 -7.60
CA ALA A 379 44.46 10.38 -7.93
C ALA A 379 44.59 10.32 -9.46
N THR A 380 45.35 11.24 -10.04
CA THR A 380 46.29 11.00 -11.17
C THR A 380 47.02 12.32 -11.49
N GLY A 381 48.31 12.20 -11.81
CA GLY A 381 49.33 13.23 -11.63
C GLY A 381 49.33 14.42 -12.60
N ASN A 382 49.93 15.53 -12.17
CA ASN A 382 51.27 15.93 -12.60
C ASN A 382 51.70 17.24 -11.89
N ALA A 383 52.94 17.26 -11.39
CA ALA A 383 53.59 18.44 -10.82
C ALA A 383 54.07 19.40 -11.94
N PRO A 384 54.29 20.71 -11.68
CA PRO A 384 55.60 21.12 -11.17
C PRO A 384 55.67 22.36 -10.23
N LYS A 385 56.74 22.34 -9.40
CA LYS A 385 57.59 23.44 -8.84
C LYS A 385 57.06 24.39 -7.73
N ALA A 386 57.76 24.31 -6.59
CA ALA A 386 57.80 25.25 -5.44
C ALA A 386 58.66 26.51 -5.77
N PRO A 387 58.74 27.60 -4.94
CA PRO A 387 59.08 27.64 -3.50
C PRO A 387 58.16 28.63 -2.70
N ALA A 388 58.24 28.96 -1.40
CA ALA A 388 59.28 28.92 -0.37
C ALA A 388 58.63 29.03 1.06
N THR A 389 59.28 28.40 2.05
CA THR A 389 59.54 28.83 3.46
C THR A 389 58.42 29.39 4.37
N GLY A 390 58.28 28.80 5.58
CA GLY A 390 57.80 29.54 6.77
C GLY A 390 57.19 28.74 7.94
N ASN A 391 58.05 28.20 8.82
CA ASN A 391 57.92 27.95 10.28
C ASN A 391 56.57 27.64 11.00
N ILE A 392 56.48 26.41 11.58
CA ILE A 392 56.41 26.01 13.03
C ILE A 392 55.35 26.69 13.97
N PRO A 393 54.77 26.06 15.04
CA PRO A 393 54.60 24.64 15.47
C PRO A 393 53.16 24.25 15.91
N ILE A 394 53.02 22.94 16.17
CA ILE A 394 51.96 22.25 16.91
C ILE A 394 52.15 22.42 18.43
N HIS A 395 51.07 22.66 19.18
CA HIS A 395 50.99 22.33 20.61
C HIS A 395 49.67 21.60 20.92
N ARG A 396 49.79 20.36 21.38
CA ARG A 396 48.76 19.62 22.15
C ARG A 396 48.76 20.14 23.59
N GLN A 397 47.58 20.24 24.19
CA GLN A 397 47.37 19.76 25.56
C GLN A 397 45.88 19.54 25.89
N ALA A 398 45.66 18.60 26.80
CA ALA A 398 44.41 18.00 27.24
C ALA A 398 43.83 18.68 28.50
N ASN A 399 42.66 18.15 28.93
CA ASN A 399 41.96 18.24 30.24
C ASN A 399 40.57 18.87 30.08
N ALA A 400 39.52 18.58 30.83
CA ALA A 400 39.09 17.54 31.78
C ALA A 400 37.60 17.87 32.07
N PHE A 401 36.77 16.89 32.46
CA PHE A 401 35.36 17.08 32.86
C PHE A 401 35.22 17.89 34.17
N PRO A 402 34.01 18.43 34.48
CA PRO A 402 33.14 17.70 35.41
C PRO A 402 31.62 17.74 35.11
N ASP A 403 30.95 16.73 35.65
CA ASP A 403 29.52 16.49 35.75
C ASP A 403 28.74 17.55 36.56
N THR A 404 27.49 17.84 36.17
CA THR A 404 26.39 18.17 37.09
C THR A 404 25.02 17.84 36.49
N LYS A 405 24.22 17.02 37.19
CA LYS A 405 22.76 16.81 37.00
C LYS A 405 21.95 18.03 37.46
N PRO A 406 20.70 18.21 36.98
CA PRO A 406 19.69 18.92 37.75
C PRO A 406 18.52 18.03 38.19
N THR A 407 18.03 18.37 39.38
CA THR A 407 17.02 17.71 40.22
C THR A 407 15.60 18.19 39.88
N ILE A 408 14.62 17.32 40.14
CA ILE A 408 13.18 17.55 40.07
C ILE A 408 12.73 18.50 41.20
N GLU A 409 11.96 19.54 40.87
CA GLU A 409 11.16 20.30 41.84
C GLU A 409 9.66 20.19 41.52
N THR A 410 8.93 19.64 42.48
CA THR A 410 7.47 19.60 42.58
C THR A 410 6.95 20.92 43.16
N LYS A 411 6.02 21.60 42.46
CA LYS A 411 5.19 22.67 43.04
C LYS A 411 3.72 22.30 43.02
N LYS A 412 3.13 22.24 44.22
CA LYS A 412 1.69 22.27 44.50
C LYS A 412 1.14 23.69 44.32
N VAL A 413 -0.01 23.83 43.66
CA VAL A 413 -0.96 24.95 43.79
C VAL A 413 -2.35 24.32 43.59
N ILE A 414 -3.08 23.99 44.66
CA ILE A 414 -4.20 24.75 45.28
C ILE A 414 -5.33 25.07 44.29
N GLU A 415 -6.44 24.36 44.51
CA GLU A 415 -7.78 24.58 43.97
C GLU A 415 -8.29 25.97 44.36
N ASN A 416 -8.94 26.66 43.41
CA ASN A 416 -10.04 27.56 43.72
C ASN A 416 -11.02 27.57 42.55
N SER A 417 -12.24 27.17 42.88
CA SER A 417 -13.42 27.07 42.06
C SER A 417 -14.14 28.41 41.94
N ALA A 418 -14.62 28.72 40.74
CA ALA A 418 -15.82 29.54 40.53
C ALA A 418 -16.52 29.06 39.25
N PRO A 419 -17.86 28.95 39.23
CA PRO A 419 -18.60 28.18 38.24
C PRO A 419 -18.88 29.02 36.97
N PRO A 420 -18.92 28.41 35.76
CA PRO A 420 -19.38 29.11 34.58
C PRO A 420 -20.89 29.38 34.65
N GLN A 421 -21.24 30.64 34.41
CA GLN A 421 -22.60 31.15 34.29
C GLN A 421 -23.37 30.42 33.18
N GLN A 422 -24.61 30.03 33.50
CA GLN A 422 -25.59 29.47 32.58
C GLN A 422 -25.97 30.50 31.50
N GLN A 423 -25.59 30.23 30.25
CA GLN A 423 -26.28 30.76 29.09
C GLN A 423 -27.25 29.68 28.59
N ALA A 424 -28.54 29.95 28.77
CA ALA A 424 -29.62 29.10 28.28
C ALA A 424 -29.61 29.09 26.74
N SER A 425 -29.09 28.02 26.14
CA SER A 425 -29.42 27.61 24.77
C SER A 425 -30.36 26.41 24.82
N LYS A 426 -31.40 26.44 24.00
CA LYS A 426 -32.45 25.42 23.89
C LYS A 426 -31.85 24.07 23.48
N ASP A 427 -31.48 23.24 24.45
CA ASP A 427 -31.19 21.83 24.22
C ASP A 427 -32.50 21.03 24.29
N GLU A 428 -33.09 20.75 23.13
CA GLU A 428 -33.99 19.61 23.00
C GLU A 428 -33.15 18.35 23.27
N ALA A 429 -33.39 17.68 24.40
CA ALA A 429 -32.71 16.45 24.75
C ALA A 429 -32.96 15.37 23.68
N TYR A 430 -31.95 15.06 22.88
CA TYR A 430 -31.98 13.96 21.92
C TYR A 430 -31.90 12.62 22.66
N LYS A 431 -32.93 11.79 22.52
CA LYS A 431 -32.95 10.44 23.09
C LYS A 431 -32.23 9.49 22.13
N ILE A 432 -31.03 9.03 22.51
CA ILE A 432 -30.31 7.99 21.76
C ILE A 432 -31.00 6.65 22.06
N LEU A 433 -31.55 6.02 21.03
CA LEU A 433 -32.16 4.69 21.15
C LEU A 433 -31.10 3.61 20.97
N THR A 434 -31.13 2.59 21.83
CA THR A 434 -30.28 1.41 21.68
C THR A 434 -30.81 0.51 20.57
N VAL A 435 -29.95 -0.38 20.04
CA VAL A 435 -30.34 -1.35 19.00
C VAL A 435 -31.54 -2.20 19.44
N GLY A 436 -31.62 -2.56 20.73
CA GLY A 436 -32.76 -3.30 21.28
C GLY A 436 -34.07 -2.51 21.23
N GLN A 437 -34.04 -1.21 21.56
CA GLN A 437 -35.21 -0.34 21.51
C GLN A 437 -35.70 -0.12 20.07
N ILE A 438 -34.79 -0.11 19.09
CA ILE A 438 -35.14 -0.04 17.67
C ILE A 438 -35.82 -1.35 17.22
N SER A 439 -35.33 -2.49 17.67
CA SER A 439 -35.94 -3.80 17.38
C SER A 439 -37.37 -3.93 17.92
N GLU A 440 -37.62 -3.51 19.17
CA GLU A 440 -38.97 -3.53 19.76
C GLU A 440 -39.95 -2.64 18.99
N LEU A 441 -39.52 -1.43 18.59
CA LEU A 441 -40.34 -0.52 17.79
C LEU A 441 -40.67 -1.10 16.41
N MET A 442 -39.77 -1.89 15.82
CA MET A 442 -40.01 -2.56 14.54
C MET A 442 -40.97 -3.74 14.66
N GLU A 443 -40.90 -4.52 15.74
CA GLU A 443 -41.86 -5.60 15.99
C GLU A 443 -43.27 -5.07 16.23
N GLN A 444 -43.41 -3.99 17.02
CA GLN A 444 -44.71 -3.34 17.25
C GLN A 444 -45.35 -2.79 15.96
N ALA A 445 -44.52 -2.28 15.04
CA ALA A 445 -44.99 -1.80 13.74
C ALA A 445 -45.44 -2.95 12.80
N GLN A 446 -44.91 -4.17 13.00
CA GLN A 446 -45.27 -5.35 12.22
C GLN A 446 -46.52 -6.05 12.76
N SER A 447 -46.81 -5.93 14.06
CA SER A 447 -47.98 -6.53 14.71
C SER A 447 -49.28 -5.72 14.55
N THR A 448 -49.26 -4.56 13.88
CA THR A 448 -50.46 -3.73 13.69
C THR A 448 -51.34 -4.27 12.54
N PRO A 449 -52.64 -4.58 12.77
CA PRO A 449 -53.54 -5.16 11.75
C PRO A 449 -53.71 -4.29 10.49
N ARG A 450 -53.93 -4.94 9.33
CA ARG A 450 -53.86 -4.33 7.99
C ARG A 450 -54.99 -3.35 7.63
N GLU A 451 -56.07 -3.22 8.42
CA GLU A 451 -57.22 -2.37 8.06
C GLU A 451 -57.10 -0.89 8.48
N ASP A 452 -56.14 -0.53 9.36
CA ASP A 452 -55.96 0.87 9.80
C ASP A 452 -54.84 1.64 9.08
N LYS A 453 -54.24 1.05 8.03
CA LYS A 453 -53.02 1.58 7.40
C LYS A 453 -53.19 2.90 6.63
N ASN A 454 -54.43 3.36 6.38
CA ASN A 454 -54.64 4.59 5.62
C ASN A 454 -54.74 5.87 6.47
N ASN A 455 -54.95 5.78 7.80
CA ASN A 455 -54.95 6.98 8.66
C ASN A 455 -54.07 6.88 9.94
N SER A 456 -53.82 5.70 10.50
CA SER A 456 -52.95 5.57 11.70
C SER A 456 -51.49 5.27 11.38
N GLY A 457 -51.21 4.64 10.23
CA GLY A 457 -49.84 4.35 9.77
C GLY A 457 -49.01 5.63 9.53
N LYS A 458 -49.63 6.69 8.99
CA LYS A 458 -48.97 8.00 8.85
C LYS A 458 -48.67 8.65 10.20
N GLY A 459 -49.53 8.45 11.22
CA GLY A 459 -49.32 8.96 12.57
C GLY A 459 -48.07 8.37 13.22
N PHE A 460 -47.93 7.04 13.19
CA PHE A 460 -46.76 6.34 13.72
C PHE A 460 -45.46 6.77 13.03
N TRP A 461 -45.43 6.79 11.69
CA TRP A 461 -44.24 7.19 10.94
C TRP A 461 -43.90 8.68 11.10
N ASN A 462 -44.88 9.55 11.32
CA ASN A 462 -44.64 10.96 11.62
C ASN A 462 -44.13 11.16 13.07
N GLN A 463 -44.63 10.40 14.04
CA GLN A 463 -44.11 10.39 15.42
C GLN A 463 -42.66 9.86 15.47
N LEU A 464 -42.37 8.80 14.73
CA LEU A 464 -41.02 8.24 14.59
C LEU A 464 -40.07 9.23 13.89
N LYS A 465 -40.51 9.88 12.79
CA LYS A 465 -39.73 10.92 12.11
C LYS A 465 -39.51 12.16 12.97
N SER A 466 -40.46 12.53 13.83
CA SER A 466 -40.28 13.65 14.76
C SER A 466 -39.26 13.32 15.85
N SER A 467 -39.16 12.05 16.25
CA SER A 467 -38.23 11.57 17.28
C SER A 467 -36.83 11.26 16.74
N VAL A 468 -36.69 11.11 15.42
CA VAL A 468 -35.42 10.78 14.75
C VAL A 468 -35.07 11.88 13.75
N LYS A 469 -34.58 13.02 14.26
CA LYS A 469 -33.80 13.97 13.44
C LYS A 469 -32.36 13.46 13.37
N LYS A 470 -32.01 12.89 12.21
CA LYS A 470 -30.68 12.37 11.87
C LYS A 470 -29.64 13.50 11.85
N ARG A 471 -28.48 13.28 12.48
CA ARG A 471 -27.22 13.84 12.01
C ARG A 471 -26.73 13.01 10.83
#